data_AF-A0A8T4ZIR2-F1
#
_entry.id   AF-A0A8T4ZIR2-F1
#
_cell.length_a   1.000
_cell.length_b   1.000
_cell.length_c   1.000
_cell.angle_alpha   90.00
_cell.angle_beta   90.00
_cell.angle_gamma   90.00
#
_symmetry.space_group_name_H-M   'P 1'
#
loop_
_entity.id
_entity.type
_entity.pdbx_description
1 polymer ?
#
loop_
_entity_poly.entity_id
_entity_poly.type
_entity_poly.pdbx_seq_one_letter_code
_entity_poly.pdbx_strand_id
1 'polypeptide(L)'
;MVYYKVVATVHKVSRPQSLTPDQPSHVFYPCRMYKEGDRIVFEDNQINMAETTGALCLSLVASLIPVLKAMQRKVEPIIEEDGSAVPDSTQKVTWFSCPDAERPVILKIERVPMEGKPGWIIADKLAKSKHLDNLHFHTPNPNDKLNNIYDNLWESVMQKD
;
A
#
# COMPACT_ATOMS: atom_id res chain seq x y z
N MET A 1 -7.80 15.98 7.26
CA MET A 1 -7.75 14.50 7.41
C MET A 1 -6.31 14.06 7.24
N VAL A 2 -5.76 13.26 8.16
CA VAL A 2 -4.41 12.67 8.00
C VAL A 2 -4.55 11.44 7.13
N TYR A 3 -3.85 11.44 5.99
CA TYR A 3 -3.71 10.28 5.12
C TYR A 3 -2.46 9.51 5.51
N TYR A 4 -2.38 8.23 5.12
CA TYR A 4 -1.24 7.42 5.44
C TYR A 4 -0.76 6.68 4.20
N LYS A 5 0.54 6.76 3.93
CA LYS A 5 1.21 5.76 3.08
C LYS A 5 1.71 4.62 3.95
N VAL A 6 1.77 3.45 3.36
CA VAL A 6 2.28 2.25 4.02
C VAL A 6 3.53 1.82 3.26
N VAL A 7 4.63 1.68 3.98
CA VAL A 7 5.92 1.27 3.44
C VAL A 7 6.22 -0.12 3.96
N ALA A 8 6.32 -1.09 3.06
CA ALA A 8 6.81 -2.41 3.37
C ALA A 8 8.27 -2.51 2.92
N THR A 9 9.19 -2.54 3.87
CA THR A 9 10.64 -2.62 3.61
C THR A 9 11.09 -4.06 3.82
N VAL A 10 11.80 -4.63 2.85
CA VAL A 10 12.39 -5.96 2.96
C VAL A 10 13.47 -5.90 4.04
N HIS A 11 13.19 -6.56 5.16
CA HIS A 11 14.09 -6.62 6.29
C HIS A 11 15.09 -7.76 6.16
N LYS A 12 14.62 -8.93 5.69
CA LYS A 12 15.45 -10.12 5.58
C LYS A 12 15.03 -10.99 4.41
N VAL A 13 16.00 -11.45 3.63
CA VAL A 13 15.81 -12.49 2.62
C VAL A 13 16.39 -13.80 3.16
N SER A 14 15.53 -14.71 3.58
CA SER A 14 15.98 -15.94 4.26
C SER A 14 16.59 -16.93 3.28
N ARG A 15 17.56 -17.71 3.78
CA ARG A 15 18.05 -18.90 3.06
C ARG A 15 16.95 -19.96 3.02
N PRO A 16 16.89 -20.79 1.96
CA PRO A 16 15.94 -21.88 1.91
C PRO A 16 16.12 -22.86 3.07
N GLN A 17 15.00 -23.32 3.61
CA GLN A 17 14.93 -24.31 4.67
C GLN A 17 13.78 -25.27 4.39
N SER A 18 14.00 -26.55 4.69
CA SER A 18 12.93 -27.55 4.59
C SER A 18 11.87 -27.30 5.67
N LEU A 19 10.60 -27.48 5.29
CA LEU A 19 9.47 -27.39 6.21
C LEU A 19 9.20 -28.69 6.95
N THR A 20 9.68 -29.81 6.41
CA THR A 20 9.51 -31.15 6.96
C THR A 20 10.85 -31.66 7.49
N PRO A 21 10.88 -32.25 8.70
CA PRO A 21 12.04 -33.00 9.14
C PRO A 21 12.42 -34.05 8.10
N ASP A 22 13.71 -34.23 7.87
CA ASP A 22 14.30 -35.30 7.05
C ASP A 22 14.04 -35.24 5.53
N GLN A 23 13.44 -34.18 5.00
CA GLN A 23 13.35 -33.93 3.57
C GLN A 23 14.22 -32.74 3.14
N PRO A 24 14.87 -32.78 1.97
CA PRO A 24 15.54 -31.61 1.43
C PRO A 24 14.51 -30.53 1.04
N SER A 25 14.89 -29.26 1.16
CA SER A 25 14.10 -28.16 0.58
C SER A 25 14.05 -28.33 -0.95
N HIS A 26 12.88 -28.05 -1.52
CA HIS A 26 12.68 -28.04 -2.97
C HIS A 26 13.29 -26.80 -3.61
N VAL A 27 13.65 -25.81 -2.79
CA VAL A 27 14.21 -24.53 -3.20
C VAL A 27 15.68 -24.46 -2.79
N PHE A 28 16.56 -24.22 -3.75
CA PHE A 28 18.00 -24.24 -3.51
C PHE A 28 18.64 -22.87 -3.28
N TYR A 29 17.92 -21.79 -3.63
CA TYR A 29 18.46 -20.43 -3.58
C TYR A 29 17.50 -19.47 -2.85
N PRO A 30 18.03 -18.43 -2.18
CA PRO A 30 17.20 -17.35 -1.64
C PRO A 30 16.32 -16.69 -2.72
N CYS A 31 15.35 -15.89 -2.28
CA CYS A 31 14.53 -15.11 -3.20
C CYS A 31 15.41 -14.26 -4.14
N ARG A 32 15.19 -14.40 -5.45
CA ARG A 32 15.92 -13.63 -6.48
C ARG A 32 15.25 -12.31 -6.82
N MET A 33 13.99 -12.13 -6.42
CA MET A 33 13.18 -10.95 -6.75
C MET A 33 13.50 -9.76 -5.84
N TYR A 34 13.80 -10.05 -4.57
CA TYR A 34 13.97 -9.05 -3.54
C TYR A 34 15.34 -9.12 -2.90
N LYS A 35 15.82 -7.97 -2.46
CA LYS A 35 17.02 -7.79 -1.65
C LYS A 35 16.65 -7.05 -0.36
N GLU A 36 17.46 -7.23 0.67
CA GLU A 36 17.31 -6.46 1.91
C GLU A 36 17.41 -4.96 1.61
N GLY A 37 16.48 -4.18 2.16
CA GLY A 37 16.33 -2.75 1.90
C GLY A 37 15.39 -2.39 0.74
N ASP A 38 14.98 -3.33 -0.12
CA ASP A 38 13.95 -3.06 -1.13
C ASP A 38 12.66 -2.59 -0.47
N ARG A 39 11.94 -1.67 -1.11
CA ARG A 39 10.75 -1.01 -0.56
C ARG A 39 9.57 -1.18 -1.49
N ILE A 40 8.43 -1.59 -0.95
CA ILE A 40 7.13 -1.54 -1.61
C ILE A 40 6.33 -0.42 -0.94
N VAL A 41 6.02 0.62 -1.69
CA VAL A 41 5.27 1.77 -1.16
C VAL A 41 3.84 1.69 -1.65
N PHE A 42 2.90 1.60 -0.72
CA PHE A 42 1.48 1.56 -0.99
C PHE A 42 0.83 2.87 -0.55
N GLU A 43 0.21 3.56 -1.50
CA GLU A 43 -0.35 4.89 -1.35
C GLU A 43 -1.64 5.00 -2.16
N ASP A 44 -2.70 5.57 -1.58
CA ASP A 44 -3.98 5.79 -2.27
C ASP A 44 -4.57 4.52 -2.95
N ASN A 45 -4.57 3.39 -2.23
CA ASN A 45 -4.99 2.08 -2.74
C ASN A 45 -4.19 1.50 -3.92
N GLN A 46 -3.03 2.08 -4.24
CA GLN A 46 -2.17 1.63 -5.33
C GLN A 46 -0.71 1.51 -4.89
N ILE A 47 0.09 0.74 -5.64
CA ILE A 47 1.54 0.71 -5.45
C ILE A 47 2.13 1.94 -6.12
N ASN A 48 2.83 2.77 -5.35
CA ASN A 48 3.58 3.89 -5.86
C ASN A 48 4.90 3.37 -6.45
N MET A 49 4.92 3.20 -7.77
CA MET A 49 6.08 2.69 -8.51
C MET A 49 7.29 3.63 -8.49
N ALA A 50 7.09 4.93 -8.23
CA ALA A 50 8.18 5.90 -8.16
C ALA A 50 8.98 5.81 -6.85
N GLU A 51 8.32 5.46 -5.74
CA GLU A 51 9.00 5.22 -4.45
C GLU A 51 9.33 3.74 -4.19
N THR A 52 8.70 2.83 -4.95
CA THR A 52 8.97 1.39 -4.86
C THR A 52 10.31 1.05 -5.51
N THR A 53 11.11 0.25 -4.81
CA THR A 53 12.43 -0.19 -5.26
C THR A 53 12.44 -1.72 -5.37
N GLY A 54 13.14 -2.22 -6.39
CA GLY A 54 13.19 -3.66 -6.67
C GLY A 54 12.06 -4.15 -7.56
N ALA A 55 12.03 -5.46 -7.81
CA ALA A 55 11.03 -6.08 -8.66
C ALA A 55 9.79 -6.49 -7.85
N LEU A 56 8.60 -6.37 -8.43
CA LEU A 56 7.36 -6.78 -7.77
C LEU A 56 7.05 -8.25 -8.05
N CYS A 57 7.10 -9.07 -7.00
CA CYS A 57 6.53 -10.42 -7.03
C CYS A 57 5.02 -10.34 -6.81
N LEU A 58 4.24 -10.70 -7.82
CA LEU A 58 2.77 -10.66 -7.77
C LEU A 58 2.19 -11.50 -6.64
N SER A 59 2.75 -12.68 -6.35
CA SER A 59 2.28 -13.53 -5.25
C SER A 59 2.46 -12.88 -3.89
N LEU A 60 3.62 -12.24 -3.65
CA LEU A 60 3.85 -11.49 -2.42
C LEU A 60 2.87 -10.32 -2.32
N VAL A 61 2.77 -9.51 -3.37
CA VAL A 61 1.90 -8.33 -3.40
C VAL A 61 0.44 -8.72 -3.15
N ALA A 62 -0.07 -9.74 -3.83
CA ALA A 62 -1.43 -10.21 -3.67
C ALA A 62 -1.73 -10.64 -2.22
N SER A 63 -0.77 -11.33 -1.58
CA SER A 63 -0.90 -11.72 -0.16
C SER A 63 -0.81 -10.54 0.82
N LEU A 64 -0.11 -9.47 0.43
CA LEU A 64 0.17 -8.31 1.26
C LEU A 64 -0.94 -7.24 1.18
N ILE A 65 -1.66 -7.15 0.05
CA ILE A 65 -2.72 -6.15 -0.19
C ILE A 65 -3.75 -6.01 0.95
N PRO A 66 -4.31 -7.09 1.53
CA PRO A 66 -5.27 -6.96 2.62
C PRO A 66 -4.71 -6.19 3.82
N VAL A 67 -3.46 -6.46 4.17
CA VAL A 67 -2.75 -5.78 5.26
C VAL A 67 -2.49 -4.31 4.89
N LEU A 68 -1.98 -4.04 3.69
CA LEU A 68 -1.69 -2.67 3.25
C LEU A 68 -2.95 -1.81 3.20
N LYS A 69 -4.07 -2.35 2.71
CA LYS A 69 -5.37 -1.67 2.69
C LYS A 69 -5.89 -1.41 4.09
N ALA A 70 -5.77 -2.36 5.02
CA ALA A 70 -6.15 -2.15 6.40
C ALA A 70 -5.33 -1.01 7.03
N MET A 71 -4.02 -1.00 6.79
CA MET A 71 -3.08 -0.01 7.34
C MET A 71 -3.26 1.41 6.77
N GLN A 72 -3.83 1.56 5.57
CA GLN A 72 -4.17 2.88 5.03
C GLN A 72 -5.43 3.51 5.64
N ARG A 73 -6.29 2.72 6.29
CA ARG A 73 -7.56 3.22 6.85
C ARG A 73 -7.31 4.14 8.04
N LYS A 74 -7.98 5.29 8.07
CA LYS A 74 -8.09 6.05 9.32
C LYS A 74 -8.88 5.20 10.31
N VAL A 75 -8.24 4.84 11.42
CA VAL A 75 -8.92 4.23 12.55
C VAL A 75 -8.80 5.21 13.70
N GLU A 76 -9.93 5.59 14.27
CA GLU A 76 -9.92 6.39 15.50
C GLU A 76 -9.51 5.47 16.64
N PRO A 77 -8.51 5.86 17.45
CA PRO A 77 -8.12 5.05 18.59
C PRO A 77 -9.32 4.88 19.53
N ILE A 78 -9.53 3.65 20.01
CA ILE A 78 -10.50 3.41 21.07
C ILE A 78 -9.93 4.05 22.32
N ILE A 79 -10.71 4.90 22.97
CA ILE A 79 -10.31 5.53 24.23
C ILE A 79 -10.86 4.67 25.36
N GLU A 80 -9.97 4.13 26.21
CA GLU A 80 -10.36 3.41 27.40
C GLU A 80 -10.85 4.36 28.50
N GLU A 81 -11.52 3.83 29.54
CA GLU A 81 -12.06 4.61 30.65
C GLU A 81 -10.99 5.42 31.41
N ASP A 82 -9.73 4.98 31.33
CA ASP A 82 -8.56 5.67 31.90
C ASP A 82 -8.01 6.79 31.00
N GLY A 83 -8.62 7.04 29.84
CA GLY A 83 -8.20 8.03 28.86
C GLY A 83 -7.06 7.57 27.96
N SER A 84 -6.61 6.33 28.07
CA SER A 84 -5.57 5.78 27.19
C SER A 84 -6.13 5.45 25.81
N ALA A 85 -5.32 5.71 24.77
CA ALA A 85 -5.66 5.41 23.39
C ALA A 85 -5.17 4.01 23.02
N VAL A 86 -6.09 3.08 22.75
CA VAL A 86 -5.77 1.72 22.32
C VAL A 86 -5.63 1.69 20.79
N PRO A 87 -4.45 1.29 20.28
CA PRO A 87 -4.26 1.06 18.86
C PRO A 87 -5.16 -0.08 18.39
N ASP A 88 -5.88 0.12 17.29
CA ASP A 88 -6.62 -0.97 16.65
C ASP A 88 -5.67 -2.13 16.29
N SER A 89 -6.22 -3.34 16.34
CA SER A 89 -5.60 -4.59 15.90
C SER A 89 -4.82 -4.46 14.58
N THR A 90 -5.33 -3.67 13.63
CA THR A 90 -4.68 -3.41 12.35
C THR A 90 -3.36 -2.65 12.50
N GLN A 91 -3.29 -1.68 13.42
CA GLN A 91 -2.08 -0.86 13.68
C GLN A 91 -0.95 -1.66 14.35
N LYS A 92 -1.23 -2.88 14.83
CA LYS A 92 -0.22 -3.76 15.46
C LYS A 92 0.59 -4.56 14.45
N VAL A 93 0.17 -4.63 13.18
CA VAL A 93 0.87 -5.39 12.15
C VAL A 93 2.13 -4.64 11.71
N THR A 94 3.27 -5.05 12.27
CA THR A 94 4.60 -4.46 12.02
C THR A 94 5.48 -5.33 11.14
N TRP A 95 5.14 -6.60 11.00
CA TRP A 95 5.92 -7.60 10.27
C TRP A 95 5.03 -8.45 9.38
N PHE A 96 5.54 -8.80 8.21
CA PHE A 96 4.86 -9.69 7.27
C PHE A 96 5.87 -10.62 6.62
N SER A 97 5.51 -11.89 6.45
CA SER A 97 6.33 -12.86 5.73
C SER A 97 5.68 -13.21 4.41
N CYS A 98 6.49 -13.29 3.36
CA CYS A 98 6.12 -13.90 2.09
C CYS A 98 5.44 -15.28 2.33
N PRO A 99 4.41 -15.63 1.54
CA PRO A 99 3.75 -16.94 1.65
C PRO A 99 4.64 -18.12 1.23
N ASP A 100 5.80 -17.86 0.60
CA ASP A 100 6.81 -18.89 0.35
C ASP A 100 7.52 -19.26 1.65
N ALA A 101 7.03 -20.33 2.28
CA ALA A 101 7.49 -20.76 3.59
C ALA A 101 8.89 -21.40 3.58
N GLU A 102 9.32 -22.00 2.46
CA GLU A 102 10.67 -22.59 2.36
C GLU A 102 11.75 -21.50 2.25
N ARG A 103 11.47 -20.35 1.63
CA ARG A 103 12.43 -19.22 1.48
C ARG A 103 11.78 -17.85 1.76
N PRO A 104 11.39 -17.58 3.02
CA PRO A 104 10.60 -16.41 3.35
C PRO A 104 11.38 -15.10 3.17
N VAL A 105 10.73 -14.15 2.50
CA VAL A 105 11.10 -12.73 2.52
C VAL A 105 10.31 -12.06 3.64
N ILE A 106 11.01 -11.50 4.62
CA ILE A 106 10.41 -10.85 5.78
C ILE A 106 10.41 -9.34 5.52
N LEU A 107 9.23 -8.72 5.63
CA LEU A 107 9.02 -7.29 5.46
C LEU A 107 8.68 -6.65 6.80
N LYS A 108 9.28 -5.50 7.07
CA LYS A 108 8.84 -4.57 8.11
C LYS A 108 7.82 -3.63 7.49
N ILE A 109 6.66 -3.49 8.11
CA ILE A 109 5.57 -2.62 7.65
C ILE A 109 5.52 -1.39 8.54
N GLU A 110 5.57 -0.23 7.91
CA GLU A 110 5.54 1.07 8.57
C GLU A 110 4.44 1.95 7.98
N ARG A 111 3.74 2.66 8.84
CA ARG A 111 2.68 3.59 8.47
C ARG A 111 3.22 5.01 8.60
N VAL A 112 3.22 5.77 7.51
CA VAL A 112 3.76 7.13 7.46
C VAL A 112 2.62 8.12 7.23
N PRO A 113 2.36 9.05 8.16
CA PRO A 113 1.35 10.08 7.97
C PRO A 113 1.75 11.01 6.81
N MET A 114 0.76 11.50 6.09
CA MET A 114 0.92 12.37 4.93
C MET A 114 0.13 13.66 5.14
N GLU A 115 0.75 14.77 4.77
CA GLU A 115 0.16 16.12 4.86
C GLU A 115 -0.89 16.40 3.77
N GLY A 116 -1.20 15.41 2.92
CA GLY A 116 -2.26 15.47 1.91
C GLY A 116 -2.16 14.30 0.93
N LYS A 117 -3.24 13.98 0.21
CA LYS A 117 -3.17 13.06 -0.94
C LYS A 117 -2.54 13.81 -2.13
N PRO A 118 -1.57 13.24 -2.87
CA PRO A 118 -0.96 13.93 -4.02
C PRO A 118 -1.99 14.41 -5.04
N GLY A 119 -3.00 13.59 -5.35
CA GLY A 119 -4.08 13.95 -6.27
C GLY A 119 -5.00 15.05 -5.74
N TRP A 120 -5.20 15.13 -4.43
CA TRP A 120 -6.02 16.18 -3.82
C TRP A 120 -5.26 17.48 -3.61
N ILE A 121 -3.94 17.45 -3.43
CA ILE A 121 -3.11 18.66 -3.40
C ILE A 121 -3.19 19.34 -4.78
N ILE A 122 -3.19 18.57 -5.87
CA ILE A 122 -3.37 19.10 -7.23
C ILE A 122 -4.80 19.65 -7.40
N ALA A 123 -5.83 18.90 -7.00
CA ALA A 123 -7.23 19.35 -7.09
C ALA A 123 -7.49 20.60 -6.23
N ASP A 124 -6.93 20.69 -5.03
CA ASP A 124 -7.07 21.81 -4.09
C ASP A 124 -6.25 23.03 -4.55
N LYS A 125 -5.06 22.83 -5.13
CA LYS A 125 -4.30 23.89 -5.82
C LYS A 125 -5.01 24.41 -7.07
N LEU A 126 -5.61 23.51 -7.85
CA LEU A 126 -6.43 23.87 -9.01
C LEU A 126 -7.65 24.67 -8.55
N ALA A 127 -8.44 24.15 -7.61
CA ALA A 127 -9.63 24.82 -7.07
C ALA A 127 -9.34 26.20 -6.44
N LYS A 128 -8.13 26.39 -5.88
CA LYS A 128 -7.67 27.69 -5.35
C LYS A 128 -7.11 28.63 -6.42
N SER A 129 -6.82 28.15 -7.62
CA SER A 129 -6.44 29.00 -8.75
C SER A 129 -7.70 29.62 -9.36
N LYS A 130 -7.77 30.96 -9.40
CA LYS A 130 -8.93 31.76 -9.84
C LYS A 130 -9.26 31.67 -11.35
N HIS A 131 -8.96 30.55 -12.02
CA HIS A 131 -9.09 30.40 -13.48
C HIS A 131 -9.99 29.24 -13.92
N LEU A 132 -10.91 28.76 -13.06
CA LEU A 132 -11.72 27.59 -13.35
C LEU A 132 -13.22 27.91 -13.36
N ASP A 133 -13.63 28.84 -14.21
CA ASP A 133 -15.06 29.06 -14.47
C ASP A 133 -15.67 27.94 -15.35
N ASN A 134 -14.85 27.01 -15.88
CA ASN A 134 -15.28 25.98 -16.83
C ASN A 134 -14.83 24.54 -16.52
N LEU A 135 -14.36 24.25 -15.30
CA LEU A 135 -14.00 22.86 -14.92
C LEU A 135 -15.03 22.29 -13.95
N HIS A 136 -15.92 21.46 -14.47
CA HIS A 136 -16.78 20.60 -13.66
C HIS A 136 -15.91 19.52 -12.99
N PHE A 137 -15.50 19.78 -11.75
CA PHE A 137 -15.03 18.72 -10.87
C PHE A 137 -16.25 17.93 -10.40
N HIS A 138 -16.39 16.69 -10.88
CA HIS A 138 -17.23 15.71 -10.20
C HIS A 138 -16.59 15.42 -8.84
N THR A 139 -17.04 16.11 -7.80
CA THR A 139 -16.85 15.63 -6.44
C THR A 139 -17.55 14.26 -6.37
N PRO A 140 -16.86 13.19 -5.96
CA PRO A 140 -17.49 11.88 -5.87
C PRO A 140 -18.73 11.99 -4.99
N ASN A 141 -19.89 11.63 -5.55
CA ASN A 141 -21.12 11.58 -4.79
C ASN A 141 -20.94 10.55 -3.66
N PRO A 142 -21.22 10.90 -2.39
CA PRO A 142 -20.99 10.02 -1.25
C PRO A 142 -21.76 8.69 -1.31
N ASN A 143 -22.72 8.55 -2.22
CA ASN A 143 -23.48 7.32 -2.48
C ASN A 143 -23.03 6.51 -3.71
N ASP A 144 -22.00 6.95 -4.45
CA ASP A 144 -21.56 6.25 -5.65
C ASP A 144 -20.80 4.96 -5.27
N LYS A 145 -21.50 3.84 -5.40
CA LYS A 145 -20.93 2.49 -5.30
C LYS A 145 -19.79 2.35 -6.31
N LEU A 146 -18.63 2.01 -5.78
CA LEU A 146 -17.26 1.93 -6.33
C LEU A 146 -17.02 1.08 -7.60
N ASN A 147 -18.01 0.82 -8.47
CA ASN A 147 -17.85 -0.23 -9.49
C ASN A 147 -17.64 0.19 -10.95
N ASN A 148 -17.83 1.44 -11.39
CA ASN A 148 -17.80 1.73 -12.84
C ASN A 148 -17.03 3.01 -13.29
N ILE A 149 -16.14 3.59 -12.48
CA ILE A 149 -15.44 4.85 -12.83
C ILE A 149 -13.93 4.66 -12.95
N TYR A 150 -13.47 3.61 -13.64
CA TYR A 150 -12.04 3.47 -13.97
C TYR A 150 -11.73 3.38 -15.47
N ASP A 151 -12.71 3.17 -16.35
CA ASP A 151 -12.40 2.96 -17.77
C ASP A 151 -12.42 4.25 -18.63
N ASN A 152 -13.16 5.29 -18.25
CA ASN A 152 -13.40 6.43 -19.16
C ASN A 152 -12.46 7.63 -18.99
N LEU A 153 -11.58 7.66 -17.97
CA LEU A 153 -10.70 8.82 -17.77
C LEU A 153 -9.44 8.76 -18.64
N TRP A 154 -8.90 7.56 -18.89
CA TRP A 154 -7.70 7.39 -19.71
C TRP A 154 -7.96 7.66 -21.20
N GLU A 155 -9.11 7.24 -21.72
CA GLU A 155 -9.46 7.46 -23.14
C GLU A 155 -9.66 8.93 -23.49
N SER A 156 -10.20 9.73 -22.57
CA SER A 156 -10.40 11.18 -22.79
C SER A 156 -9.11 11.99 -22.79
N VAL A 157 -8.06 11.49 -22.13
CA VAL A 157 -6.73 12.13 -22.11
C VAL A 157 -5.90 11.77 -23.35
N MET A 158 -6.11 10.57 -23.91
CA MET A 158 -5.37 10.07 -25.08
C MET A 158 -5.97 10.48 -26.44
N GLN A 159 -7.21 10.99 -26.48
CA GLN A 159 -7.86 11.44 -27.73
C GLN A 159 -7.62 12.92 -28.08
N LYS A 160 -6.65 13.59 -27.44
CA LYS A 160 -6.17 14.90 -27.87
C LYS A 160 -4.77 14.77 -28.46
N ASP A 161 -4.72 14.35 -29.72
CA ASP A 161 -3.72 14.73 -30.73
C ASP A 161 -4.38 14.66 -32.12
#